data_AF-A0AAE1NYS5-F1
#
_entry.id   AF-A0AAE1NYS5-F1
#
_cell.length_a   1.000
_cell.length_b   1.000
_cell.length_c   1.000
_cell.angle_alpha   90.00
_cell.angle_beta   90.00
_cell.angle_gamma   90.00
#
_symmetry.space_group_name_H-M   'P 1'
#
loop_
_entity.id
_entity.type
_entity.pdbx_description
1 polymer ?
#
loop_
_entity_poly.entity_id
_entity_poly.type
_entity_poly.pdbx_seq_one_letter_code
_entity_poly.pdbx_strand_id
1 'polypeptide(L)' 'MFIGAPGAFYWQGQVHSQDLNNRTGYLKTWEGPAKDDDQLLAYSAAVGEFSGNGRKTDVAVGVPKGLNYTGKVRLECEGG' A
#
# COMPACT_ATOMS: atom_id res chain seq x y z
N MET A 1 3.84 6.83 9.53
CA MET A 1 4.99 6.19 8.85
C MET A 1 4.45 5.09 7.97
N PHE A 2 4.96 4.95 6.74
CA PHE A 2 4.56 3.90 5.80
C PHE A 2 5.71 2.95 5.48
N ILE A 3 5.42 1.66 5.36
CA ILE A 3 6.39 0.62 4.98
C ILE A 3 5.75 -0.27 3.92
N GLY A 4 6.47 -0.48 2.81
CA GLY A 4 6.11 -1.45 1.78
C GLY A 4 6.78 -2.80 2.02
N ALA A 5 6.06 -3.88 1.79
CA ALA A 5 6.53 -5.26 1.92
C ALA A 5 6.15 -6.10 0.68
N PRO A 6 6.89 -5.98 -0.45
CA PRO A 6 6.53 -6.63 -1.72
C PRO A 6 6.53 -8.16 -1.70
N GLY A 7 7.20 -8.79 -0.73
CA GLY A 7 7.27 -10.24 -0.59
C GLY A 7 6.12 -10.86 0.22
N ALA A 8 5.19 -10.07 0.76
CA ALA A 8 4.06 -10.60 1.51
C ALA A 8 3.09 -11.39 0.60
N PHE A 9 2.46 -12.43 1.16
CA PHE A 9 1.44 -13.26 0.51
C PHE A 9 1.80 -13.67 -0.92
N TYR A 10 2.75 -14.60 -1.11
CA TYR A 10 3.16 -15.07 -2.45
C TYR A 10 3.50 -13.92 -3.43
N TRP A 11 4.22 -12.91 -2.95
CA TRP A 11 4.57 -11.70 -3.72
C TRP A 11 3.38 -10.86 -4.22
N GLN A 12 2.19 -11.01 -3.63
CA GLN A 12 1.13 -10.00 -3.75
C GLN A 12 1.66 -8.65 -3.29
N GLY A 13 2.33 -8.64 -2.13
CA GLY A 13 2.85 -7.48 -1.43
C GLY A 13 1.85 -6.90 -0.41
N GLN A 14 2.36 -6.03 0.47
CA GLN A 14 1.58 -5.42 1.55
C GLN A 14 2.06 -4.00 1.84
N VAL A 15 1.14 -3.13 2.26
CA VAL A 15 1.45 -1.81 2.81
C VAL A 15 1.12 -1.82 4.29
N HIS A 16 2.04 -1.29 5.10
CA HIS A 16 1.83 -1.04 6.53
C HIS A 16 1.86 0.46 6.81
N SER A 17 0.98 0.90 7.70
CA SER A 17 1.01 2.25 8.27
C SER A 17 1.06 2.18 9.79
N GLN A 18 1.88 3.04 10.39
CA GLN A 18 2.00 3.20 11.83
C GLN A 18 2.01 4.68 12.18
N ASP A 19 1.07 5.08 13.05
CA ASP A 19 1.11 6.39 13.70
C ASP A 19 2.28 6.43 14.70
N LEU A 20 3.09 7.49 14.61
CA LEU A 20 4.29 7.67 15.45
C LEU A 20 3.94 8.16 16.86
N ASN A 21 2.79 8.80 17.02
CA ASN A 21 2.29 9.33 18.29
C ASN A 21 1.32 8.37 18.98
N ASN A 22 0.73 7.44 18.23
CA ASN A 22 -0.17 6.42 18.76
C ASN A 22 0.24 5.00 18.32
N ARG A 23 0.77 4.21 19.26
CA ARG A 23 1.17 2.81 18.99
C ARG A 23 0.02 1.91 18.56
N THR A 24 -1.24 2.22 18.92
CA THR A 24 -2.40 1.44 18.47
C THR A 24 -2.89 1.83 17.08
N GLY A 25 -2.38 2.93 16.51
CA GLY A 25 -2.67 3.39 15.14
C GLY A 25 -1.88 2.61 14.09
N TYR A 26 -2.02 1.29 14.09
CA TYR A 26 -1.40 0.39 13.12
C TYR A 26 -2.44 -0.12 12.12
N LEU A 27 -2.15 0.04 10.83
CA LEU A 27 -2.98 -0.45 9.72
C LEU A 27 -2.13 -1.24 8.73
N LYS A 28 -2.75 -2.20 8.04
CA LYS A 28 -2.11 -2.97 6.97
C LYS A 28 -3.11 -3.40 5.91
N THR A 29 -2.65 -3.60 4.68
CA THR A 29 -3.47 -4.25 3.65
C THR A 29 -3.58 -5.75 3.93
N TRP A 30 -4.74 -6.34 3.66
CA TRP A 30 -4.95 -7.78 3.81
C TRP A 30 -4.59 -8.55 2.53
N GLU A 31 -4.44 -9.87 2.66
CA GLU A 31 -4.27 -10.77 1.52
C GLU A 31 -5.47 -10.70 0.59
N GLY A 32 -5.20 -10.61 -0.70
CA GLY A 32 -6.18 -10.66 -1.77
C GLY A 32 -6.36 -12.07 -2.35
N PRO A 33 -7.20 -12.23 -3.38
CA PRO A 33 -7.33 -13.49 -4.10
C PRO A 33 -6.03 -13.86 -4.83
N ALA A 34 -5.79 -15.15 -5.06
CA ALA A 34 -4.57 -15.67 -5.71
C ALA A 34 -4.24 -15.05 -7.09
N LYS A 35 -5.23 -14.46 -7.78
CA LYS A 35 -4.99 -13.70 -9.03
C LYS A 35 -4.16 -12.43 -8.82
N ASP A 36 -4.04 -11.98 -7.57
CA ASP A 36 -3.26 -10.81 -7.19
C ASP A 36 -1.82 -11.17 -6.79
N ASP A 37 -1.48 -12.46 -6.76
CA ASP A 37 -0.13 -12.97 -6.49
C ASP A 37 0.88 -12.44 -7.51
N ASP A 38 2.16 -12.36 -7.10
CA ASP A 38 3.27 -11.96 -7.96
C ASP A 38 3.13 -10.55 -8.60
N GLN A 39 2.34 -9.66 -7.98
CA GLN A 39 2.14 -8.29 -8.45
C GLN A 39 3.16 -7.28 -7.90
N LEU A 40 3.87 -7.62 -6.81
CA LEU A 40 4.86 -6.78 -6.12
C LEU A 40 4.26 -5.45 -5.62
N LEU A 41 3.10 -5.49 -4.96
CA LEU A 41 2.52 -4.31 -4.29
C LEU A 41 3.54 -3.67 -3.34
N ALA A 42 3.55 -2.33 -3.32
CA ALA A 42 4.43 -1.54 -2.48
C ALA A 42 5.92 -1.64 -2.83
N TYR A 43 6.23 -1.92 -4.11
CA TYR A 43 7.62 -1.91 -4.62
C TYR A 43 8.26 -0.52 -4.52
N SER A 44 7.49 0.52 -4.79
CA SER A 44 7.85 1.93 -4.59
C SER A 44 6.73 2.65 -3.88
N ALA A 45 7.04 3.76 -3.22
CA ALA A 45 6.05 4.56 -2.49
C ALA A 45 6.33 6.05 -2.68
N ALA A 46 5.26 6.85 -2.71
CA ALA A 46 5.29 8.30 -2.63
C ALA A 46 4.19 8.75 -1.65
N VAL A 47 4.49 9.72 -0.82
CA VAL A 47 3.55 10.27 0.16
C VAL A 47 3.06 11.64 -0.29
N GLY A 48 1.79 11.94 -0.03
CA GLY A 48 1.18 13.20 -0.42
C GLY A 48 -0.25 13.29 0.09
N GLU A 49 -0.94 14.37 -0.27
CA GLU A 49 -2.40 14.42 -0.10
C GLU A 49 -3.05 14.15 -1.46
N PHE A 50 -3.80 13.05 -1.54
CA PHE A 50 -4.40 12.56 -2.78
C PHE A 50 -5.91 12.40 -2.68
N SER A 51 -6.44 12.30 -1.45
CA SER A 51 -7.86 12.11 -1.16
C SER A 51 -8.65 13.43 -1.15
N GLY A 52 -7.97 14.56 -0.97
CA GLY A 52 -8.57 15.91 -0.94
C GLY A 52 -9.46 16.15 0.28
N ASN A 53 -9.31 15.33 1.33
CA ASN A 53 -10.09 15.43 2.56
C ASN A 53 -9.39 16.32 3.61
N GLY A 54 -8.17 16.78 3.35
CA GLY A 54 -7.40 17.64 4.25
C GLY A 54 -6.97 16.95 5.55
N ARG A 55 -6.99 15.62 5.58
CA ARG A 55 -6.62 14.80 6.75
C ARG A 55 -5.18 14.26 6.61
N LYS A 56 -4.93 13.09 7.21
CA LYS A 56 -3.64 12.41 7.28
C LYS A 56 -3.06 12.20 5.88
N THR A 57 -1.73 12.13 5.80
CA THR A 57 -1.00 11.90 4.56
C THR A 57 -1.37 10.54 3.94
N ASP A 58 -1.71 10.54 2.65
CA ASP A 58 -1.94 9.35 1.85
C ASP A 58 -0.62 8.77 1.33
N VAL A 59 -0.67 7.51 0.91
CA VAL A 59 0.46 6.87 0.21
C VAL A 59 0.02 6.32 -1.15
N ALA A 60 0.77 6.69 -2.18
CA ALA A 60 0.70 6.09 -3.50
C ALA A 60 1.78 5.00 -3.58
N VAL A 61 1.39 3.77 -3.88
CA VAL A 61 2.31 2.64 -3.99
C VAL A 61 2.34 2.05 -5.39
N GLY A 62 3.55 1.77 -5.87
CA GLY A 62 3.78 1.13 -7.15
C GLY A 62 3.50 -0.37 -7.09
N VAL A 63 2.88 -0.89 -8.15
CA VAL A 63 2.59 -2.32 -8.37
C VAL A 63 3.05 -2.68 -9.79
N PRO A 64 4.36 -2.88 -10.01
CA PRO A 64 4.94 -2.94 -11.35
C PRO A 64 4.43 -4.14 -12.18
N LYS A 65 4.03 -5.24 -11.54
CA LYS A 65 3.51 -6.44 -12.22
C LYS A 65 1.97 -6.50 -12.25
N GLY A 66 1.30 -5.50 -11.67
CA GLY A 66 -0.15 -5.41 -11.68
C GLY A 66 -0.73 -5.25 -13.08
N LEU A 67 -2.02 -5.60 -13.25
CA LEU A 67 -2.75 -5.53 -14.53
C LEU A 67 -2.02 -6.26 -15.66
N ASN A 68 -1.61 -7.51 -15.40
CA ASN A 68 -0.90 -8.35 -16.36
C ASN A 68 0.36 -7.66 -16.92
N TYR A 69 1.27 -7.25 -16.04
CA TYR A 69 2.54 -6.58 -16.37
C TYR A 69 2.44 -5.19 -16.99
N THR A 70 1.24 -4.61 -17.11
CA THR A 70 1.08 -3.21 -17.53
C THR A 70 1.60 -2.24 -16.47
N GLY A 71 1.54 -2.66 -15.20
CA GLY A 71 1.83 -1.82 -14.05
C GLY A 71 0.62 -1.00 -13.63
N LYS A 72 0.50 -0.76 -12.32
CA LYS A 72 -0.49 0.16 -11.75
C LYS A 72 0.09 0.88 -10.54
N VAL A 73 -0.56 1.98 -10.16
CA VAL A 73 -0.35 2.65 -8.87
C VAL A 73 -1.62 2.48 -8.05
N ARG A 74 -1.47 2.14 -6.77
CA ARG A 74 -2.58 2.03 -5.82
C ARG A 74 -2.46 3.14 -4.78
N LEU A 75 -3.57 3.80 -4.48
CA LEU A 75 -3.64 4.80 -3.42
C LEU A 75 -4.18 4.13 -2.16
N GLU A 76 -3.47 4.30 -1.05
CA GLU A 76 -3.90 3.86 0.28
C GLU A 76 -4.05 5.09 1.18
N CYS A 77 -5.23 5.26 1.76
CA CYS A 77 -5.56 6.35 2.68
C CYS A 77 -5.45 5.84 4.11
N GLU A 78 -4.87 6.64 5.02
CA GLU A 78 -4.83 6.30 6.44
C GLU A 78 -6.22 6.53 7.07
N GLY A 79 -7.05 5.48 7.17
CA GLY A 79 -8.37 5.53 7.82
C GLY A 79 -9.59 5.19 6.95
N GLY A 80 -9.42 4.36 5.91
CA GLY A 80 -10.52 3.73 5.17
C GLY A 80 -10.91 2.38 5.75
#